data_AF-A0AAW0T2U7-F1
#
_entry.id   AF-A0AAW0T2U7-F1
#
_cell.length_a   1.000
_cell.length_b   1.000
_cell.length_c   1.000
_cell.angle_alpha   90.00
_cell.angle_beta   90.00
_cell.angle_gamma   90.00
#
_symmetry.space_group_name_H-M   'P 1'
#
loop_
_entity.id
_entity.type
_entity.pdbx_description
1 polymer ?
#
loop_
_entity_poly.entity_id
_entity_poly.type
_entity_poly.pdbx_seq_one_letter_code
_entity_poly.pdbx_strand_id
1 'polypeptide(L)'
;MKSRSVPSSSAVNIQIAPFSLRCEKINISGSFYRNKLKYLSFLRKRCNVNPKRGPFHFRAPAKIFQRCVRGMLPYKTKRGEEALKRLKSFEGVPPPYDKSARKVVPDALRIMRLKPGRKNYDV
;
A
#
# COMPACT_ATOMS: atom_id res chain seq x y z
N MET A 1 20.81 19.34 -7.85
CA MET A 1 19.48 19.56 -8.47
C MET A 1 18.40 18.90 -7.61
N LYS A 2 17.70 19.71 -6.79
CA LYS A 2 16.66 19.25 -5.85
C LYS A 2 15.38 18.93 -6.63
N SER A 3 15.02 17.66 -6.73
CA SER A 3 13.74 17.24 -7.32
C SER A 3 12.60 17.62 -6.38
N ARG A 4 11.70 18.46 -6.89
CA ARG A 4 10.58 19.10 -6.20
C ARG A 4 9.69 18.05 -5.51
N SER A 5 9.75 18.03 -4.18
CA SER A 5 8.69 17.51 -3.32
C SER A 5 7.49 18.45 -3.46
N VAL A 6 6.42 17.97 -4.10
CA VAL A 6 5.14 18.70 -4.17
C VAL A 6 4.53 18.86 -2.77
N PRO A 7 3.87 20.01 -2.51
CA PRO A 7 3.73 20.59 -1.19
C PRO A 7 2.58 19.99 -0.36
N SER A 8 2.78 19.97 0.95
CA SER A 8 1.75 19.97 1.97
C SER A 8 0.82 21.18 1.82
N SER A 9 -0.50 20.98 1.90
CA SER A 9 -1.54 21.96 2.31
C SER A 9 -2.58 22.48 1.30
N SER A 10 -2.68 22.00 0.05
CA SER A 10 -3.84 22.33 -0.80
C SER A 10 -4.57 21.07 -1.28
N ALA A 11 -5.88 21.01 -1.00
CA ALA A 11 -6.84 19.98 -1.38
C ALA A 11 -6.64 18.59 -0.73
N VAL A 12 -7.41 18.36 0.33
CA VAL A 12 -7.80 17.00 0.76
C VAL A 12 -8.85 16.42 -0.21
N ASN A 13 -8.63 16.60 -1.51
CA ASN A 13 -9.18 15.75 -2.56
C ASN A 13 -8.07 14.78 -2.94
N ILE A 14 -7.67 13.97 -1.97
CA ILE A 14 -6.90 12.78 -2.31
C ILE A 14 -7.91 11.86 -3.00
N GLN A 15 -7.91 11.86 -4.34
CA GLN A 15 -8.51 10.80 -5.14
C GLN A 15 -7.73 9.49 -4.90
N ILE A 16 -7.70 9.02 -3.66
CA ILE A 16 -7.41 7.62 -3.38
C ILE A 16 -8.60 6.91 -3.98
N ALA A 17 -8.36 6.13 -5.04
CA ALA A 17 -9.37 5.22 -5.53
C ALA A 17 -9.94 4.46 -4.32
N PRO A 18 -11.25 4.57 -4.01
CA PRO A 18 -11.80 4.05 -2.77
C PRO A 18 -11.70 2.52 -2.67
N PHE A 19 -11.41 1.87 -3.81
CA PHE A 19 -11.28 0.44 -3.94
C PHE A 19 -9.94 0.12 -4.62
N SER A 20 -9.11 -0.67 -3.94
CA SER A 20 -7.97 -1.34 -4.56
C SER A 20 -8.35 -2.80 -4.80
N LEU A 21 -8.41 -3.18 -6.07
CA LEU A 21 -8.67 -4.54 -6.52
C LEU A 21 -7.35 -5.14 -6.99
N ARG A 22 -7.21 -6.46 -6.86
CA ARG A 22 -6.01 -7.21 -7.28
C ARG A 22 -4.73 -6.79 -6.56
N CYS A 23 -4.80 -6.63 -5.24
CA CYS A 23 -3.63 -6.22 -4.45
C CYS A 23 -2.43 -7.20 -4.57
N GLU A 24 -2.65 -8.45 -4.98
CA GLU A 24 -1.61 -9.44 -5.27
C GLU A 24 -0.72 -9.08 -6.47
N LYS A 25 -1.16 -8.19 -7.37
CA LYS A 25 -0.37 -7.75 -8.53
C LYS A 25 0.35 -6.44 -8.30
N ILE A 26 0.41 -5.97 -7.06
CA ILE A 26 1.13 -4.73 -6.73
C ILE A 26 2.63 -4.99 -6.90
N ASN A 27 3.30 -4.10 -7.62
CA ASN A 27 4.74 -4.15 -7.78
C ASN A 27 5.47 -3.35 -6.70
N ILE A 28 6.55 -3.91 -6.19
CA ILE A 28 7.51 -3.18 -5.36
C ILE A 28 8.87 -3.18 -6.05
N SER A 29 9.54 -2.03 -5.99
CA SER A 29 10.85 -1.85 -6.61
C SER A 29 11.97 -2.58 -5.84
N GLY A 30 12.97 -3.03 -6.58
CA GLY A 30 14.12 -3.78 -6.05
C GLY A 30 13.93 -5.29 -6.16
N SER A 31 15.03 -6.02 -5.92
CA SER A 31 15.04 -7.48 -6.02
C SER A 31 14.15 -8.12 -4.95
N PHE A 32 13.58 -9.29 -5.31
CA PHE A 32 12.81 -10.13 -4.40
C PHE A 32 13.57 -10.37 -3.08
N TYR A 33 14.84 -10.76 -3.16
CA TYR A 33 15.66 -11.05 -1.98
C TYR A 33 15.77 -9.87 -1.02
N ARG A 34 16.02 -8.65 -1.54
CA ARG A 34 16.13 -7.45 -0.71
C ARG A 34 14.83 -7.16 0.03
N ASN A 35 13.70 -7.30 -0.66
CA ASN A 35 12.41 -7.00 -0.07
C ASN A 35 11.94 -8.09 0.90
N LYS A 36 12.28 -9.36 0.64
CA LYS A 36 12.14 -10.46 1.60
C LYS A 36 12.89 -10.17 2.90
N LEU A 37 14.15 -9.73 2.83
CA LEU A 37 14.93 -9.39 4.03
C LEU A 37 14.29 -8.24 4.83
N LYS A 38 13.77 -7.21 4.14
CA LYS A 38 13.01 -6.13 4.80
C LYS A 38 11.76 -6.65 5.51
N TYR A 39 11.02 -7.55 4.87
CA TYR A 39 9.82 -8.14 5.45
C TYR A 39 10.16 -9.06 6.64
N LEU A 40 11.24 -9.84 6.55
CA LEU A 40 11.73 -10.66 7.66
C LEU A 40 12.20 -9.80 8.85
N SER A 41 12.87 -8.68 8.60
CA SER A 41 13.21 -7.71 9.65
C SER A 41 11.95 -7.14 10.31
N PHE A 42 10.89 -6.90 9.54
CA PHE A 42 9.60 -6.50 10.09
C PHE A 42 8.99 -7.59 10.98
N LEU A 43 8.97 -8.85 10.54
CA LEU A 43 8.44 -9.98 11.33
C LEU A 43 9.17 -10.19 12.66
N ARG A 44 10.45 -9.82 12.74
CA ARG A 44 11.23 -9.89 14.00
C ARG A 44 10.74 -8.88 15.05
N LYS A 45 10.03 -7.82 14.66
CA LYS A 45 9.52 -6.80 15.60
C LYS A 45 8.36 -7.39 16.42
N ARG A 46 8.59 -7.59 17.72
CA ARG A 46 7.59 -8.08 18.67
C ARG A 46 7.68 -7.31 19.99
N CYS A 47 6.56 -7.18 20.70
CA CYS A 47 6.60 -6.71 22.08
C CYS A 47 7.17 -7.82 22.97
N ASN A 48 8.19 -7.51 23.76
CA ASN A 48 8.86 -8.50 24.62
C ASN A 48 7.95 -9.02 25.74
N VAL A 49 7.15 -8.13 26.34
CA VAL A 49 6.27 -8.45 27.48
C VAL A 49 5.04 -9.28 27.10
N ASN A 50 4.35 -8.92 26.02
CA ASN A 50 3.19 -9.66 25.52
C ASN A 50 3.08 -9.50 23.99
N PRO A 51 3.35 -10.56 23.23
CA PRO A 51 3.27 -10.52 21.77
C PRO A 51 1.89 -10.13 21.23
N LYS A 52 0.79 -10.42 21.97
CA LYS A 52 -0.58 -10.10 21.53
C LYS A 52 -0.88 -8.61 21.47
N ARG A 53 -0.20 -7.79 22.28
CA ARG A 53 -0.32 -6.32 22.26
C ARG A 53 0.63 -5.64 21.28
N GLY A 54 1.51 -6.42 20.64
CA GLY A 54 2.56 -5.90 19.77
C GLY A 54 2.10 -5.59 18.34
N PRO A 55 3.07 -5.28 17.46
CA PRO A 55 2.79 -5.03 16.06
C PRO A 55 2.13 -6.23 15.39
N PHE A 56 1.00 -6.01 14.72
CA PHE A 56 0.32 -7.05 13.95
C PHE A 56 0.99 -7.28 12.59
N HIS A 57 1.37 -8.53 12.35
CA HIS A 57 2.02 -9.00 11.12
C HIS A 57 1.01 -9.63 10.17
N PHE A 58 0.33 -8.80 9.37
CA PHE A 58 -0.58 -9.31 8.34
C PHE A 58 0.19 -9.87 7.13
N ARG A 59 -0.18 -11.06 6.65
CA ARG A 59 0.45 -11.72 5.50
C ARG A 59 -0.26 -11.49 4.16
N ALA A 60 -1.56 -11.18 4.22
CA ALA A 60 -2.41 -10.93 3.06
C ALA A 60 -1.95 -9.66 2.30
N PRO A 61 -1.69 -9.70 0.96
CA PRO A 61 -1.27 -8.53 0.19
C PRO A 61 -2.23 -7.35 0.32
N ALA A 62 -3.55 -7.58 0.40
CA ALA A 62 -4.51 -6.50 0.62
C ALA A 62 -4.29 -5.79 1.97
N LYS A 63 -3.98 -6.54 3.03
CA LYS A 63 -3.69 -5.97 4.36
C LYS A 63 -2.33 -5.29 4.42
N ILE A 64 -1.34 -5.79 3.67
CA ILE A 64 -0.03 -5.14 3.52
C ILE A 64 -0.23 -3.76 2.88
N PHE A 65 -1.02 -3.67 1.81
CA PHE A 65 -1.35 -2.41 1.16
C PHE A 65 -2.08 -1.44 2.10
N GLN A 66 -3.13 -1.90 2.79
CA GLN A 66 -3.85 -1.08 3.77
C GLN A 66 -2.93 -0.55 4.87
N ARG A 67 -1.95 -1.35 5.31
CA ARG A 67 -0.98 -0.93 6.31
C ARG A 67 -0.03 0.15 5.80
N CYS A 68 0.40 0.08 4.54
CA CYS A 68 1.17 1.13 3.89
C CYS A 68 0.38 2.44 3.84
N VAL A 69 -0.87 2.38 3.40
CA VAL A 69 -1.76 3.57 3.33
C VAL A 69 -2.02 4.13 4.73
N ARG A 70 -2.24 3.27 5.73
CA ARG A 70 -2.37 3.68 7.14
C ARG A 70 -1.13 4.42 7.65
N GLY A 71 0.07 4.04 7.20
CA GLY A 71 1.32 4.72 7.55
C GLY A 71 1.48 6.11 6.90
N MET A 72 0.75 6.39 5.81
CA MET A 72 0.79 7.67 5.09
C MET A 72 -0.27 8.66 5.58
N LEU A 73 -1.22 8.22 6.42
CA LEU A 73 -2.35 9.03 6.90
C LEU A 73 -2.27 9.22 8.43
N PRO A 74 -2.75 10.35 8.98
CA PRO A 74 -2.91 10.54 10.42
C PRO A 74 -4.12 9.75 10.96
N TYR A 75 -4.03 8.42 10.93
CA TYR A 75 -5.14 7.49 11.21
C TYR A 75 -5.65 7.49 12.66
N LYS A 76 -4.92 8.11 13.58
CA LYS A 76 -5.37 8.28 14.98
C LYS A 76 -6.41 9.41 15.13
N THR A 77 -6.55 10.27 14.12
CA THR A 77 -7.58 11.31 14.11
C THR A 77 -8.89 10.77 13.53
N LYS A 78 -10.04 11.34 13.94
CA LYS A 78 -11.36 10.95 13.43
C LYS A 78 -11.44 10.99 11.89
N ARG A 79 -10.89 12.06 11.30
CA ARG A 79 -10.79 12.23 9.84
C ARG A 79 -9.95 11.13 9.16
N GLY A 80 -8.82 10.77 9.77
CA GLY A 80 -7.95 9.71 9.26
C GLY A 80 -8.59 8.33 9.36
N GLU A 81 -9.36 8.09 10.43
CA GLU A 81 -10.12 6.85 10.61
C GLU A 81 -11.23 6.71 9.54
N GLU A 82 -11.97 7.78 9.27
CA GLU A 82 -12.97 7.82 8.19
C GLU A 82 -12.34 7.58 6.82
N ALA A 83 -11.18 8.18 6.54
CA ALA A 83 -10.45 7.94 5.30
C ALA A 83 -10.03 6.46 5.16
N LEU A 84 -9.61 5.83 6.26
CA LEU A 84 -9.24 4.42 6.25
C LEU A 84 -10.46 3.50 6.08
N LYS A 85 -11.63 3.86 6.65
CA LYS A 85 -12.90 3.13 6.46
C LYS A 85 -13.40 3.20 5.01
N ARG A 86 -13.13 4.31 4.31
CA ARG A 86 -13.47 4.47 2.90
C ARG A 86 -12.62 3.59 1.99
N LEU A 87 -11.39 3.27 2.38
CA LEU A 87 -10.50 2.40 1.64
C LEU A 87 -10.91 0.93 1.83
N LYS A 88 -11.34 0.27 0.74
CA LYS A 88 -11.47 -1.19 0.71
C LYS A 88 -10.42 -1.78 -0.21
N SER A 89 -9.78 -2.86 0.23
CA SER A 89 -8.70 -3.53 -0.50
C SER A 89 -9.03 -5.00 -0.59
N PHE A 90 -8.96 -5.56 -1.80
CA PHE A 90 -9.34 -6.93 -2.09
C PHE A 90 -8.25 -7.65 -2.88
N GLU A 91 -8.14 -8.95 -2.63
CA GLU A 91 -7.32 -9.87 -3.41
C GLU A 91 -8.18 -10.42 -4.54
N GLY A 92 -7.68 -10.39 -5.77
CA GLY A 92 -8.47 -10.66 -6.96
C GLY A 92 -9.55 -9.60 -7.21
N VAL A 93 -10.60 -10.02 -7.89
CA VAL A 93 -11.79 -9.21 -8.20
C VAL A 93 -13.00 -9.97 -7.69
N PRO A 94 -13.66 -9.51 -6.61
CA PRO A 94 -14.84 -10.20 -6.14
C PRO A 94 -16.04 -9.91 -7.05
N PRO A 95 -17.06 -10.80 -7.07
CA PRO A 95 -18.18 -10.76 -8.02
C PRO A 95 -18.89 -9.41 -8.23
N PRO A 96 -19.13 -8.56 -7.19
CA PRO A 96 -19.83 -7.29 -7.41
C PRO A 96 -18.99 -6.25 -8.18
N TYR A 97 -17.66 -6.37 -8.22
CA TYR A 97 -16.80 -5.41 -8.92
C TYR A 97 -16.32 -5.90 -10.29
N ASP A 98 -16.66 -7.13 -10.68
CA ASP A 98 -16.19 -7.72 -11.94
C ASP A 98 -16.77 -7.03 -13.19
N LYS A 99 -18.02 -6.57 -13.09
CA LYS A 99 -18.73 -5.87 -14.18
C LYS A 99 -18.39 -4.38 -14.27
N SER A 100 -17.67 -3.84 -13.29
CA SER A 100 -17.37 -2.40 -13.22
C SER A 100 -16.07 -2.05 -13.96
N ALA A 101 -16.06 -0.90 -14.64
CA ALA A 101 -14.90 -0.43 -15.37
C ALA A 101 -13.76 -0.09 -14.39
N ARG A 102 -12.67 -0.86 -14.48
CA ARG A 102 -11.48 -0.69 -13.63
C ARG A 102 -10.74 0.59 -14.01
N LYS A 103 -10.44 1.41 -13.02
CA LYS A 103 -9.63 2.62 -13.20
C LYS A 103 -8.17 2.34 -12.84
N VAL A 104 -7.28 2.95 -13.60
CA VAL A 104 -5.82 2.84 -13.41
C VAL A 104 -5.31 4.21 -13.02
N VAL A 105 -4.37 4.26 -12.08
CA VAL A 105 -3.66 5.49 -11.72
C VAL A 105 -2.39 5.54 -12.57
N PRO A 106 -2.28 6.41 -13.59
CA PRO A 106 -1.15 6.41 -14.52
C PRO A 106 0.18 6.66 -13.80
N ASP A 107 0.16 7.57 -12.81
CA ASP A 107 1.33 7.92 -12.02
C ASP A 107 1.90 6.78 -11.17
N ALA A 108 1.10 5.75 -10.87
CA ALA A 108 1.54 4.60 -10.10
C ALA A 108 2.04 3.45 -10.97
N LEU A 109 1.97 3.58 -12.31
CA LEU A 109 2.36 2.51 -13.22
C LEU A 109 3.87 2.28 -13.19
N ARG A 110 4.25 1.02 -13.03
CA ARG A 110 5.65 0.56 -13.08
C ARG A 110 6.35 1.03 -14.35
N ILE A 111 5.71 0.86 -15.51
CA ILE A 111 6.30 1.15 -16.83
C ILE A 111 6.68 2.64 -16.94
N MET A 112 5.85 3.52 -16.36
CA MET A 112 6.10 4.96 -16.39
C MET A 112 7.15 5.39 -15.35
N ARG A 113 7.17 4.77 -14.17
CA ARG A 113 8.01 5.22 -13.04
C ARG A 113 9.36 4.52 -12.94
N LEU A 114 9.51 3.30 -13.43
CA LEU A 114 10.71 2.50 -13.28
C LEU A 114 11.45 2.39 -14.61
N LYS A 115 12.77 2.67 -14.60
CA LYS A 115 13.62 2.49 -15.78
C LYS A 115 13.59 1.03 -16.25
N PRO A 116 13.52 0.78 -17.58
CA PRO A 116 13.66 -0.57 -18.14
C PRO A 116 14.96 -1.24 -17.65
N GLY A 117 14.89 -2.54 -17.31
CA GLY A 117 16.03 -3.33 -16.81
C GLY A 117 16.24 -3.33 -15.29
N ARG A 118 15.48 -2.53 -14.52
CA ARG A 118 15.53 -2.59 -13.05
C ARG A 118 14.67 -3.73 -12.51
N LYS A 119 15.26 -4.55 -11.62
CA LYS A 119 14.57 -5.66 -10.94
C LYS A 119 13.42 -5.14 -10.06
N ASN A 120 12.27 -5.77 -10.17
CA ASN A 120 11.07 -5.58 -9.36
C ASN A 120 10.52 -6.96 -8.98
N TYR A 121 9.56 -6.98 -8.06
CA TYR A 121 8.80 -8.18 -7.73
C TYR A 121 7.34 -7.82 -7.48
N ASP A 122 6.48 -8.82 -7.63
CA ASP A 122 5.06 -8.78 -7.26
C ASP A 122 4.91 -9.25 -5.80
N VAL A 123 4.02 -8.62 -5.03
CA VAL A 123 3.87 -8.84 -3.57
C VAL A 123 3.40 -10.24 -3.23
#